data_AF-A0AAV1I852-F1
#
_entry.id   AF-A0AAV1I852-F1
#
_cell.length_a   1.000
_cell.length_b   1.000
_cell.length_c   1.000
_cell.angle_alpha   90.00
_cell.angle_beta   90.00
_cell.angle_gamma   90.00
#
_symmetry.space_group_name_H-M   'P 1'
#
loop_
_entity.id
_entity.type
_entity.pdbx_description
1 polymer ?
#
loop_
_entity_poly.entity_id
_entity_poly.type
_entity_poly.pdbx_seq_one_letter_code
_entity_poly.pdbx_strand_id
1 'polypeptide(L)'
;MTSPLINLPVSPQLAAARQGAGPRLQPLCIRQAPPAAARPSQRARVTAAATQVPQEYETIEIAGITMSANPGNRPFPDLSTIKAVLFDVDGTLTNSDPLHFDAFHDILLDYGYKGFKDGAPIDREFFDEHISGGHNILLSKFLWPDRDQEFRDKFSDEKEALFRQYAKDKGLPMVKGLKAWMQWIDDRGIKKCAVTNAPRKNAEVMLQALGMEKWFDKVVLGEECANPKPYPDPYQEGLKAFGVKPEETIVCEDSPSGTAAGVAAGIAVVGVLTSQTKTRMEKAGVSLTIKDYDELVAKAKADEAKHSNGKA
;
A
#
# COMPACT_ATOMS: atom_id res chain seq x y z
N MET A 1 -52.41 -8.83 16.29
CA MET A 1 -52.19 -7.43 16.72
C MET A 1 -50.99 -6.91 15.96
N THR A 2 -51.27 -6.24 14.85
CA THR A 2 -50.32 -5.74 13.85
C THR A 2 -50.22 -4.22 14.04
N SER A 3 -49.06 -3.72 14.45
CA SER A 3 -48.81 -2.28 14.56
C SER A 3 -48.44 -1.68 13.20
N PRO A 4 -48.96 -0.48 12.85
CA PRO A 4 -48.86 0.06 11.50
C PRO A 4 -47.63 0.93 11.27
N LEU A 5 -47.24 0.95 9.99
CA LEU A 5 -46.23 1.81 9.37
C LEU A 5 -46.61 3.29 9.46
N ILE A 6 -45.66 4.12 9.90
CA ILE A 6 -45.75 5.57 9.88
C ILE A 6 -45.27 6.05 8.50
N ASN A 7 -46.17 6.71 7.77
CA ASN A 7 -45.92 7.34 6.49
C ASN A 7 -45.87 8.86 6.73
N LEU A 8 -44.77 9.53 6.36
CA LEU A 8 -44.65 10.98 6.42
C LEU A 8 -44.51 11.57 4.99
N PRO A 9 -45.13 12.73 4.71
CA PRO A 9 -45.38 13.20 3.35
C PRO A 9 -44.19 13.95 2.74
N VAL A 10 -44.00 13.78 1.43
CA VAL A 10 -43.11 14.56 0.56
C VAL A 10 -43.83 15.85 0.15
N SER A 11 -43.17 17.00 0.33
CA SER A 11 -43.68 18.33 -0.03
C SER A 11 -43.43 18.66 -1.52
N PRO A 12 -44.37 19.27 -2.27
CA PRO A 12 -44.21 19.56 -3.70
C PRO A 12 -43.99 21.05 -3.98
N GLN A 13 -42.80 21.42 -4.49
CA GLN A 13 -42.46 22.73 -5.07
C GLN A 13 -41.27 22.47 -6.02
N LEU A 14 -41.20 22.82 -7.30
CA LEU A 14 -41.88 23.76 -8.17
C LEU A 14 -41.86 23.16 -9.59
N ALA A 15 -42.98 23.24 -10.32
CA ALA A 15 -43.04 23.01 -11.75
C ALA A 15 -43.11 24.33 -12.53
N ALA A 16 -42.54 24.29 -13.74
CA ALA A 16 -42.80 25.13 -14.91
C ALA A 16 -41.97 26.42 -15.12
N ALA A 17 -41.09 26.37 -16.13
CA ALA A 17 -41.02 27.39 -17.17
C ALA A 17 -40.46 26.83 -18.50
N ARG A 18 -41.37 26.72 -19.49
CA ARG A 18 -41.25 27.04 -20.94
C ARG A 18 -40.18 26.31 -21.77
N GLN A 19 -40.54 25.36 -22.64
CA GLN A 19 -41.11 25.52 -24.01
C GLN A 19 -40.40 26.55 -24.91
N GLY A 20 -39.66 26.05 -25.90
CA GLY A 20 -39.22 26.74 -27.11
C GLY A 20 -38.86 25.69 -28.17
N ALA A 21 -39.52 25.75 -29.34
CA ALA A 21 -39.49 24.74 -30.39
C ALA A 21 -38.70 25.21 -31.64
N GLY A 22 -37.99 24.27 -32.27
CA GLY A 22 -37.64 24.25 -33.71
C GLY A 22 -36.12 24.29 -34.04
N PRO A 23 -35.66 23.79 -35.21
CA PRO A 23 -36.30 22.95 -36.21
C PRO A 23 -35.63 21.56 -36.42
N ARG A 24 -36.41 20.62 -36.98
CA ARG A 24 -35.97 19.29 -37.43
C ARG A 24 -35.01 19.39 -38.62
N LEU A 25 -33.89 18.69 -38.55
CA LEU A 25 -33.05 18.36 -39.70
C LEU A 25 -33.26 16.90 -40.10
N GLN A 26 -33.42 16.68 -41.42
CA GLN A 26 -33.73 15.41 -42.05
C GLN A 26 -32.52 14.47 -42.08
N PRO A 27 -32.73 13.13 -42.10
CA PRO A 27 -31.64 12.17 -42.18
C PRO A 27 -31.00 12.13 -43.58
N LEU A 28 -29.66 12.23 -43.60
CA LEU A 28 -28.86 12.12 -44.81
C LEU A 28 -28.78 10.66 -45.26
N CYS A 29 -29.25 10.40 -46.48
CA CYS A 29 -29.20 9.12 -47.16
C CYS A 29 -27.75 8.84 -47.60
N ILE A 30 -27.10 7.80 -47.05
CA ILE A 30 -25.83 7.26 -47.57
C ILE A 30 -26.10 5.85 -48.09
N ARG A 31 -25.67 5.63 -49.35
CA ARG A 31 -25.93 4.45 -50.17
C ARG A 31 -25.28 3.19 -49.59
N GLN A 32 -26.03 2.08 -49.62
CA GLN A 32 -25.57 0.73 -49.30
C GLN A 32 -24.64 0.20 -50.41
N ALA A 33 -23.55 -0.46 -50.00
CA ALA A 33 -22.74 -1.36 -50.84
C ALA A 33 -23.25 -2.82 -50.68
N PRO A 34 -23.12 -3.67 -51.72
CA PRO A 34 -23.74 -5.01 -51.78
C PRO A 34 -23.07 -6.06 -50.86
N PRO A 35 -23.77 -7.16 -50.54
CA PRO A 35 -23.35 -8.12 -49.52
C PRO A 35 -22.30 -9.11 -50.04
N ALA A 36 -21.29 -9.41 -49.23
CA ALA A 36 -20.38 -10.54 -49.45
C ALA A 36 -20.90 -11.78 -48.71
N ALA A 37 -20.86 -12.91 -49.40
CA ALA A 37 -21.50 -14.18 -49.07
C ALA A 37 -21.01 -14.86 -47.78
N ALA A 38 -21.95 -15.53 -47.10
CA ALA A 38 -21.73 -16.37 -45.94
C ALA A 38 -21.01 -17.70 -46.28
N ARG A 39 -20.20 -18.20 -45.33
CA ARG A 39 -19.76 -19.61 -45.25
C ARG A 39 -20.12 -20.19 -43.87
N PRO A 40 -20.37 -21.51 -43.77
CA PRO A 40 -21.22 -22.06 -42.71
C PRO A 40 -20.48 -22.43 -41.42
N SER A 41 -21.26 -22.29 -40.34
CA SER A 41 -21.21 -22.86 -38.99
C SER A 41 -20.15 -23.90 -38.60
N GLN A 42 -19.50 -23.65 -37.46
CA GLN A 42 -19.27 -24.67 -36.43
C GLN A 42 -19.66 -24.13 -35.05
N ARG A 43 -20.76 -24.67 -34.49
CA ARG A 43 -21.11 -24.53 -33.07
C ARG A 43 -20.15 -25.42 -32.28
N ALA A 44 -19.22 -24.84 -31.56
CA ALA A 44 -18.54 -25.53 -30.47
C ALA A 44 -19.33 -25.28 -29.18
N ARG A 45 -19.83 -26.36 -28.57
CA ARG A 45 -20.32 -26.38 -27.19
C ARG A 45 -19.14 -26.00 -26.28
N VAL A 46 -19.23 -24.86 -25.58
CA VAL A 46 -18.36 -24.60 -24.43
C VAL A 46 -19.04 -25.24 -23.22
N THR A 47 -18.62 -26.46 -22.91
CA THR A 47 -18.85 -27.07 -21.61
C THR A 47 -18.09 -26.27 -20.55
N ALA A 48 -18.79 -25.89 -19.48
CA ALA A 48 -18.18 -25.33 -18.28
C ALA A 48 -17.14 -26.31 -17.74
N ALA A 49 -15.86 -25.98 -17.92
CA ALA A 49 -14.76 -26.59 -17.20
C ALA A 49 -14.30 -25.57 -16.18
N ALA A 50 -14.39 -25.93 -14.90
CA ALA A 50 -13.77 -25.21 -13.81
C ALA A 50 -12.29 -24.99 -14.17
N THR A 51 -11.92 -23.76 -14.48
CA THR A 51 -10.53 -23.38 -14.68
C THR A 51 -9.84 -23.47 -13.34
N GLN A 52 -9.09 -24.55 -13.16
CA GLN A 52 -8.02 -24.62 -12.19
C GLN A 52 -7.12 -23.39 -12.38
N VAL A 53 -6.98 -22.63 -11.30
CA VAL A 53 -6.07 -21.50 -11.18
C VAL A 53 -4.65 -22.02 -11.44
N PRO A 54 -3.91 -21.52 -12.44
CA PRO A 54 -2.54 -21.94 -12.65
C PRO A 54 -1.68 -21.54 -11.44
N GLN A 55 -1.02 -22.51 -10.82
CA GLN A 55 0.07 -22.28 -9.87
C GLN A 55 1.29 -21.75 -10.63
N GLU A 56 1.30 -20.45 -10.92
CA GLU A 56 2.51 -19.72 -11.34
C GLU A 56 2.63 -18.44 -10.51
N TYR A 57 2.92 -18.60 -9.22
CA TYR A 57 3.34 -17.50 -8.33
C TYR A 57 4.62 -17.88 -7.55
N GLU A 58 5.52 -18.63 -8.20
CA GLU A 58 6.82 -19.02 -7.65
C GLU A 58 7.98 -18.41 -8.44
N THR A 59 7.95 -17.09 -8.59
CA THR A 59 9.16 -16.26 -8.69
C THR A 59 8.73 -14.84 -8.38
N ILE A 60 9.27 -14.26 -7.31
CA ILE A 60 9.14 -12.82 -7.08
C ILE A 60 10.06 -12.14 -8.11
N GLU A 61 9.60 -12.04 -9.36
CA GLU A 61 10.03 -10.99 -10.28
C GLU A 61 9.46 -9.69 -9.72
N ILE A 62 10.19 -9.07 -8.79
CA ILE A 62 9.88 -7.70 -8.41
C ILE A 62 10.15 -6.83 -9.66
N ALA A 63 9.09 -6.53 -10.41
CA ALA A 63 9.06 -5.54 -11.49
C ALA A 63 10.12 -5.74 -12.62
N GLY A 64 10.40 -6.98 -13.04
CA GLY A 64 11.29 -7.23 -14.18
C GLY A 64 12.75 -6.79 -13.98
N ILE A 65 13.17 -6.56 -12.73
CA ILE A 65 14.56 -6.20 -12.42
C ILE A 65 15.37 -7.49 -12.24
N THR A 66 16.25 -7.80 -13.20
CA THR A 66 17.36 -8.73 -12.95
C THR A 66 18.38 -8.00 -12.08
N MET A 67 18.19 -8.04 -10.76
CA MET A 67 19.18 -7.50 -9.83
C MET A 67 20.42 -8.40 -9.84
N SER A 68 21.56 -7.81 -10.16
CA SER A 68 22.87 -8.45 -10.00
C SER A 68 23.00 -8.96 -8.57
N ALA A 69 23.55 -10.16 -8.45
CA ALA A 69 23.64 -10.97 -7.24
C ALA A 69 23.85 -10.13 -5.97
N ASN A 70 22.82 -10.11 -5.11
CA ASN A 70 22.90 -9.96 -3.65
C ASN A 70 24.05 -9.05 -3.18
N PRO A 71 23.85 -7.72 -3.01
CA PRO A 71 24.70 -6.97 -2.11
C PRO A 71 24.42 -7.54 -0.72
N GLY A 72 25.19 -8.57 -0.34
CA GLY A 72 24.89 -9.49 0.74
C GLY A 72 24.38 -8.74 1.98
N ASN A 73 23.33 -9.30 2.58
CA ASN A 73 22.66 -8.81 3.79
C ASN A 73 23.66 -8.05 4.67
N ARG A 74 23.56 -6.71 4.72
CA ARG A 74 24.52 -5.92 5.50
C ARG A 74 24.40 -6.38 6.96
N PRO A 75 25.54 -6.59 7.66
CA PRO A 75 25.48 -6.87 9.08
C PRO A 75 24.75 -5.72 9.77
N PHE A 76 23.83 -6.08 10.67
CA PHE A 76 23.07 -5.08 11.40
C PHE A 76 24.02 -4.22 12.25
N PRO A 77 23.95 -2.88 12.15
CA PRO A 77 24.92 -2.02 12.81
C PRO A 77 24.77 -2.04 14.33
N ASP A 78 25.81 -1.58 15.00
CA ASP A 78 25.70 -1.19 16.40
C ASP A 78 24.84 0.07 16.50
N LEU A 79 23.72 0.01 17.22
CA LEU A 79 22.77 1.12 17.28
C LEU A 79 23.35 2.37 17.95
N SER A 80 24.43 2.27 18.73
CA SER A 80 25.09 3.45 19.30
C SER A 80 25.85 4.31 18.28
N THR A 81 26.04 3.80 17.05
CA THR A 81 26.82 4.46 15.99
C THR A 81 25.97 5.09 14.89
N ILE A 82 24.66 4.83 14.87
CA ILE A 82 23.78 5.34 13.81
C ILE A 82 23.52 6.84 14.00
N LYS A 83 23.28 7.53 12.89
CA LYS A 83 22.94 8.96 12.82
C LYS A 83 21.56 9.23 12.22
N ALA A 84 20.96 8.26 11.55
CA ALA A 84 19.62 8.37 11.01
C ALA A 84 18.82 7.06 11.10
N VAL A 85 17.51 7.20 11.21
CA VAL A 85 16.52 6.13 11.04
C VAL A 85 15.49 6.58 10.01
N LEU A 86 15.32 5.78 8.97
CA LEU A 86 14.34 5.99 7.90
C LEU A 86 13.20 5.00 8.13
N PHE A 87 11.97 5.47 8.18
CA PHE A 87 10.80 4.66 8.50
C PHE A 87 9.87 4.63 7.29
N ASP A 88 9.41 3.45 6.90
CA ASP A 88 8.11 3.37 6.24
C ASP A 88 6.98 3.80 7.20
N VAL A 89 5.77 3.99 6.67
CA VAL A 89 4.62 4.55 7.38
C VAL A 89 3.56 3.47 7.57
N ASP A 90 3.02 2.93 6.47
CA ASP A 90 1.90 2.00 6.46
C ASP A 90 2.42 0.62 6.88
N GLY A 91 1.76 -0.06 7.82
CA GLY A 91 2.28 -1.29 8.43
C GLY A 91 3.49 -1.08 9.36
N THR A 92 4.34 -0.08 9.15
CA THR A 92 5.57 0.13 9.93
C THR A 92 5.37 0.98 11.20
N LEU A 93 4.73 2.14 11.11
CA LEU A 93 4.42 2.98 12.29
C LEU A 93 3.11 2.55 12.97
N THR A 94 2.22 1.95 12.19
CA THR A 94 0.89 1.51 12.58
C THR A 94 0.54 0.22 11.86
N ASN A 95 -0.23 -0.67 12.48
CA ASN A 95 -0.85 -1.75 11.72
C ASN A 95 -2.14 -1.24 11.07
N SER A 96 -2.04 -0.85 9.80
CA SER A 96 -3.11 -0.27 8.95
C SER A 96 -3.86 -1.31 8.12
N ASP A 97 -3.33 -2.53 7.97
CA ASP A 97 -3.94 -3.62 7.19
C ASP A 97 -5.39 -3.91 7.55
N PRO A 98 -5.82 -3.91 8.84
CA PRO A 98 -7.24 -4.08 9.17
C PRO A 98 -8.15 -3.03 8.54
N LEU A 99 -7.72 -1.77 8.46
CA LEU A 99 -8.52 -0.71 7.83
C LEU A 99 -8.43 -0.75 6.31
N HIS A 100 -7.29 -1.16 5.75
CA HIS A 100 -7.18 -1.43 4.32
C HIS A 100 -8.08 -2.59 3.90
N PHE A 101 -8.14 -3.67 4.68
CA PHE A 101 -9.07 -4.76 4.46
C PHE A 101 -10.51 -4.26 4.44
N ASP A 102 -10.94 -3.52 5.47
CA ASP A 102 -12.30 -2.99 5.53
C ASP A 102 -12.61 -2.12 4.29
N ALA A 103 -11.69 -1.23 3.92
CA ALA A 103 -11.87 -0.36 2.76
C ALA A 103 -11.94 -1.14 1.44
N PHE A 104 -11.08 -2.16 1.23
CA PHE A 104 -11.15 -3.00 0.05
C PHE A 104 -12.41 -3.87 0.03
N HIS A 105 -12.80 -4.45 1.17
CA HIS A 105 -14.00 -5.25 1.29
C HIS A 105 -15.24 -4.47 0.85
N ASP A 106 -15.42 -3.27 1.41
CA ASP A 106 -16.60 -2.45 1.14
C ASP A 106 -16.60 -1.92 -0.29
N ILE A 107 -15.48 -1.37 -0.78
CA ILE A 107 -15.45 -0.77 -2.12
C ILE A 107 -15.55 -1.81 -3.23
N LEU A 108 -15.04 -3.03 -3.03
CA LEU A 108 -15.22 -4.11 -3.99
C LEU A 108 -16.69 -4.54 -4.09
N LEU A 109 -17.45 -4.48 -3.00
CA LEU A 109 -18.89 -4.73 -3.02
C LEU A 109 -19.63 -3.62 -3.76
N ASP A 110 -19.31 -2.36 -3.48
CA ASP A 110 -19.92 -1.20 -4.12
C ASP A 110 -19.71 -1.19 -5.65
N TYR A 111 -18.51 -1.60 -6.08
CA TYR A 111 -18.16 -1.72 -7.50
C TYR A 111 -18.68 -3.01 -8.16
N GLY A 112 -19.31 -3.90 -7.39
CA GLY A 112 -19.84 -5.18 -7.89
C GLY A 112 -18.73 -6.10 -8.42
N TYR A 113 -17.61 -6.19 -7.71
CA TYR A 113 -16.51 -7.08 -8.06
C TYR A 113 -17.00 -8.53 -8.24
N LYS A 114 -16.49 -9.20 -9.27
CA LYS A 114 -16.95 -10.54 -9.66
C LYS A 114 -15.94 -11.65 -9.38
N GLY A 115 -14.73 -11.30 -8.92
CA GLY A 115 -13.69 -12.26 -8.55
C GLY A 115 -13.89 -12.92 -7.19
N PHE A 116 -15.02 -12.66 -6.55
CA PHE A 116 -15.47 -13.32 -5.32
C PHE A 116 -15.58 -14.84 -5.52
N LYS A 117 -14.84 -15.60 -4.71
CA LYS A 117 -14.97 -17.06 -4.66
C LYS A 117 -16.38 -17.40 -4.18
N ASP A 118 -17.10 -18.19 -4.98
CA ASP A 118 -18.50 -18.59 -4.72
C ASP A 118 -19.48 -17.41 -4.52
N GLY A 119 -19.13 -16.21 -5.00
CA GLY A 119 -19.92 -15.00 -4.83
C GLY A 119 -19.83 -14.37 -3.43
N ALA A 120 -18.96 -14.88 -2.55
CA ALA A 120 -18.71 -14.31 -1.24
C ALA A 120 -17.71 -13.13 -1.30
N PRO A 121 -17.94 -12.03 -0.54
CA PRO A 121 -16.98 -10.93 -0.44
C PRO A 121 -15.57 -11.43 -0.07
N ILE A 122 -14.53 -10.63 -0.34
CA ILE A 122 -13.17 -11.00 0.07
C ILE A 122 -13.09 -11.19 1.59
N ASP A 123 -12.35 -12.21 2.00
CA ASP A 123 -12.00 -12.49 3.39
C ASP A 123 -10.54 -12.07 3.67
N ARG A 124 -10.09 -12.32 4.91
CA ARG A 124 -8.73 -11.96 5.34
C ARG A 124 -7.67 -12.77 4.59
N GLU A 125 -7.93 -14.04 4.31
CA GLU A 125 -7.00 -14.91 3.59
C GLU A 125 -6.74 -14.35 2.18
N PHE A 126 -7.79 -13.99 1.44
CA PHE A 126 -7.63 -13.35 0.13
C PHE A 126 -6.83 -12.05 0.22
N PHE A 127 -7.14 -11.19 1.19
CA PHE A 127 -6.46 -9.92 1.39
C PHE A 127 -4.97 -10.11 1.69
N ASP A 128 -4.62 -10.99 2.63
CA ASP A 128 -3.23 -11.22 3.04
C ASP A 128 -2.39 -11.80 1.89
N GLU A 129 -2.98 -12.69 1.08
CA GLU A 129 -2.29 -13.34 -0.03
C GLU A 129 -2.13 -12.42 -1.27
N HIS A 130 -3.15 -11.62 -1.59
CA HIS A 130 -3.22 -10.93 -2.89
C HIS A 130 -3.16 -9.40 -2.79
N ILE A 131 -3.47 -8.80 -1.64
CA ILE A 131 -3.62 -7.36 -1.48
C ILE A 131 -2.56 -6.76 -0.55
N SER A 132 -2.34 -7.35 0.63
CA SER A 132 -1.43 -6.80 1.64
C SER A 132 -0.01 -6.60 1.09
N GLY A 133 0.53 -5.40 1.32
CA GLY A 133 1.83 -4.97 0.80
C GLY A 133 1.90 -4.75 -0.73
N GLY A 134 0.78 -4.80 -1.44
CA GLY A 134 0.70 -4.57 -2.88
C GLY A 134 0.58 -3.10 -3.28
N HIS A 135 1.12 -2.74 -4.44
CA HIS A 135 1.02 -1.37 -4.98
C HIS A 135 -0.30 -1.15 -5.72
N ASN A 136 -0.93 0.01 -5.54
CA ASN A 136 -2.24 0.35 -6.13
C ASN A 136 -2.36 0.09 -7.63
N ILE A 137 -1.32 0.38 -8.42
CA ILE A 137 -1.32 0.16 -9.87
C ILE A 137 -1.38 -1.34 -10.20
N LEU A 138 -0.63 -2.17 -9.47
CA LEU A 138 -0.61 -3.62 -9.68
C LEU A 138 -1.91 -4.25 -9.17
N LEU A 139 -2.38 -3.82 -8.00
CA LEU A 139 -3.62 -4.29 -7.39
C LEU A 139 -4.85 -3.96 -8.24
N SER A 140 -4.98 -2.72 -8.71
CA SER A 140 -6.11 -2.34 -9.57
C SER A 140 -6.11 -3.09 -10.90
N LYS A 141 -4.94 -3.39 -11.47
CA LYS A 141 -4.81 -4.24 -12.66
C LYS A 141 -5.16 -5.70 -12.39
N PHE A 142 -4.74 -6.24 -11.25
CA PHE A 142 -5.09 -7.60 -10.82
C PHE A 142 -6.60 -7.75 -10.56
N LEU A 143 -7.20 -6.79 -9.86
CA LEU A 143 -8.64 -6.78 -9.56
C LEU A 143 -9.47 -6.51 -10.82
N TRP A 144 -9.01 -5.66 -11.74
CA TRP A 144 -9.79 -5.23 -12.89
C TRP A 144 -9.03 -5.41 -14.22
N PRO A 145 -8.69 -6.64 -14.61
CA PRO A 145 -7.83 -6.90 -15.78
C PRO A 145 -8.45 -6.44 -17.10
N ASP A 146 -9.79 -6.49 -17.20
CA ASP A 146 -10.53 -6.14 -18.42
C ASP A 146 -10.99 -4.67 -18.47
N ARG A 147 -10.67 -3.87 -17.44
CA ARG A 147 -11.05 -2.44 -17.36
C ARG A 147 -9.89 -1.55 -17.82
N ASP A 148 -10.24 -0.37 -18.32
CA ASP A 148 -9.25 0.63 -18.75
C ASP A 148 -8.54 1.30 -17.56
N GLN A 149 -7.52 2.09 -17.86
CA GLN A 149 -6.71 2.79 -16.86
C GLN A 149 -7.54 3.82 -16.09
N GLU A 150 -8.42 4.55 -16.76
CA GLU A 150 -9.27 5.58 -16.13
C GLU A 150 -10.16 4.98 -15.03
N PHE A 151 -10.77 3.82 -15.30
CA PHE A 151 -11.55 3.12 -14.29
C PHE A 151 -10.69 2.65 -13.10
N ARG A 152 -9.50 2.12 -13.37
CA ARG A 152 -8.59 1.62 -12.32
C ARG A 152 -8.08 2.74 -11.43
N ASP A 153 -7.72 3.88 -12.01
CA ASP A 153 -7.29 5.08 -11.29
C ASP A 153 -8.42 5.58 -10.39
N LYS A 154 -9.63 5.70 -10.95
CA LYS A 154 -10.82 6.08 -10.18
C LYS A 154 -11.09 5.13 -9.00
N PHE A 155 -11.05 3.82 -9.25
CA PHE A 155 -11.23 2.81 -8.20
C PHE A 155 -10.18 2.94 -7.09
N SER A 156 -8.91 3.09 -7.45
CA SER A 156 -7.84 3.30 -6.48
C SER A 156 -8.04 4.58 -5.67
N ASP A 157 -8.40 5.70 -6.31
CA ASP A 157 -8.64 6.98 -5.63
C ASP A 157 -9.81 6.92 -4.64
N GLU A 158 -10.92 6.28 -5.03
CA GLU A 158 -12.09 6.09 -4.17
C GLU A 158 -11.78 5.13 -3.01
N LYS A 159 -11.01 4.06 -3.24
CA LYS A 159 -10.55 3.15 -2.18
C LYS A 159 -9.67 3.88 -1.17
N GLU A 160 -8.74 4.71 -1.63
CA GLU A 160 -7.90 5.50 -0.73
C GLU A 160 -8.69 6.57 0.01
N ALA A 161 -9.75 7.14 -0.60
CA ALA A 161 -10.67 8.03 0.10
C ALA A 161 -11.39 7.33 1.25
N LEU A 162 -11.87 6.10 1.01
CA LEU A 162 -12.53 5.30 2.04
C LEU A 162 -11.57 4.92 3.18
N PHE A 163 -10.34 4.49 2.86
CA PHE A 163 -9.30 4.26 3.86
C PHE A 163 -9.05 5.50 4.72
N ARG A 164 -8.88 6.67 4.10
CA ARG A 164 -8.67 7.93 4.85
C ARG A 164 -9.84 8.28 5.75
N GLN A 165 -11.08 7.97 5.33
CA GLN A 165 -12.25 8.14 6.19
C GLN A 165 -12.18 7.19 7.39
N TYR A 166 -11.92 5.91 7.17
CA TYR A 166 -11.81 4.91 8.25
C TYR A 166 -10.69 5.23 9.23
N ALA A 167 -9.52 5.67 8.75
CA ALA A 167 -8.42 6.08 9.60
C ALA A 167 -8.79 7.26 10.52
N LYS A 168 -9.61 8.20 10.05
CA LYS A 168 -10.10 9.34 10.85
C LYS A 168 -11.16 8.92 11.86
N ASP A 169 -12.11 8.08 11.44
CA ASP A 169 -13.27 7.71 12.25
C ASP A 169 -12.93 6.67 13.32
N LYS A 170 -12.11 5.68 12.96
CA LYS A 170 -11.74 4.54 13.83
C LYS A 170 -10.38 4.75 14.53
N GLY A 171 -9.55 5.66 14.04
CA GLY A 171 -8.17 5.84 14.49
C GLY A 171 -7.22 4.76 13.96
N LEU A 172 -5.92 4.94 14.21
CA LEU A 172 -4.86 4.01 13.80
C LEU A 172 -4.03 3.57 15.02
N PRO A 173 -3.84 2.25 15.24
CA PRO A 173 -3.06 1.76 16.36
C PRO A 173 -1.56 1.84 16.07
N MET A 174 -0.87 2.67 16.85
CA MET A 174 0.60 2.73 16.81
C MET A 174 1.23 1.37 17.15
N VAL A 175 2.27 0.98 16.41
CA VAL A 175 3.04 -0.25 16.73
C VAL A 175 3.64 -0.13 18.12
N LYS A 176 3.51 -1.19 18.92
CA LYS A 176 3.99 -1.24 20.30
C LYS A 176 5.48 -0.88 20.38
N GLY A 177 5.84 -0.13 21.42
CA GLY A 177 7.21 0.35 21.64
C GLY A 177 7.64 1.55 20.79
N LEU A 178 6.89 1.95 19.75
CA LEU A 178 7.33 3.00 18.81
C LEU A 178 7.62 4.32 19.51
N LYS A 179 6.79 4.75 20.46
CA LYS A 179 7.04 5.98 21.24
C LYS A 179 8.36 5.92 22.00
N ALA A 180 8.66 4.78 22.63
CA ALA A 180 9.91 4.61 23.37
C ALA A 180 11.12 4.59 22.44
N TRP A 181 10.97 4.00 21.25
CA TRP A 181 12.00 4.01 20.22
C TRP A 181 12.27 5.42 19.69
N MET A 182 11.23 6.17 19.36
CA MET A 182 11.35 7.55 18.91
C MET A 182 11.98 8.46 19.98
N GLN A 183 11.60 8.30 21.25
CA GLN A 183 12.24 9.00 22.36
C GLN A 183 13.74 8.67 22.46
N TRP A 184 14.11 7.39 22.33
CA TRP A 184 15.52 6.99 22.34
C TRP A 184 16.32 7.66 21.21
N ILE A 185 15.71 7.80 20.02
CA ILE A 185 16.29 8.52 18.87
C ILE A 185 16.45 10.01 19.20
N ASP A 186 15.41 10.66 19.74
CA ASP A 186 15.40 12.09 20.10
C ASP A 186 16.50 12.41 21.13
N ASP A 187 16.62 11.60 22.18
CA ASP A 187 17.61 11.77 23.24
C ASP A 187 19.06 11.74 22.73
N ARG A 188 19.29 11.19 21.51
CA ARG A 188 20.60 11.08 20.86
C ARG A 188 20.79 12.03 19.68
N GLY A 189 19.79 12.85 19.36
CA GLY A 189 19.83 13.75 18.21
C GLY A 189 19.94 13.01 16.86
N ILE A 190 19.50 11.75 16.80
CA ILE A 190 19.49 10.95 15.58
C ILE A 190 18.35 11.46 14.67
N LYS A 191 18.64 11.57 13.37
CA LYS A 191 17.70 12.08 12.37
C LYS A 191 16.60 11.07 12.04
N LYS A 192 15.38 11.56 11.79
CA LYS A 192 14.21 10.74 11.46
C LYS A 192 13.61 11.17 10.12
N CYS A 193 13.47 10.22 9.20
CA CYS A 193 12.75 10.44 7.95
C CYS A 193 11.60 9.44 7.81
N ALA A 194 10.42 9.91 7.43
CA ALA A 194 9.37 9.03 6.91
C ALA A 194 9.58 8.86 5.40
N VAL A 195 9.45 7.66 4.88
CA VAL A 195 9.67 7.30 3.47
C VAL A 195 8.55 6.35 3.06
N THR A 196 7.62 6.75 2.20
CA THR A 196 6.45 5.92 1.88
C THR A 196 6.08 5.95 0.40
N ASN A 197 5.55 4.86 -0.12
CA ASN A 197 4.89 4.83 -1.43
C ASN A 197 3.42 5.25 -1.37
N ALA A 198 2.85 5.46 -0.18
CA ALA A 198 1.48 5.93 -0.04
C ALA A 198 1.33 7.32 -0.66
N PRO A 199 0.18 7.63 -1.27
CA PRO A 199 -0.11 8.98 -1.75
C PRO A 199 0.03 10.00 -0.62
N ARG A 200 0.46 11.23 -0.94
CA ARG A 200 0.64 12.32 0.05
C ARG A 200 -0.49 12.43 1.08
N LYS A 201 -1.74 12.43 0.61
CA LYS A 201 -2.93 12.56 1.47
C LYS A 201 -3.08 11.43 2.49
N ASN A 202 -2.66 10.21 2.12
CA ASN A 202 -2.70 9.08 3.04
C ASN A 202 -1.61 9.20 4.10
N ALA A 203 -0.38 9.53 3.68
CA ALA A 203 0.73 9.76 4.60
C ALA A 203 0.37 10.83 5.64
N GLU A 204 -0.19 11.97 5.20
CA GLU A 204 -0.63 13.06 6.08
C GLU A 204 -1.73 12.62 7.05
N VAL A 205 -2.76 11.90 6.58
CA VAL A 205 -3.85 11.40 7.44
C VAL A 205 -3.34 10.39 8.47
N MET A 206 -2.44 9.48 8.08
CA MET A 206 -1.86 8.51 9.01
C MET A 206 -1.02 9.18 10.07
N LEU A 207 -0.11 10.08 9.67
CA LEU A 207 0.71 10.83 10.62
C LEU A 207 -0.16 11.67 11.57
N GLN A 208 -1.23 12.28 11.08
CA GLN A 208 -2.18 13.01 11.90
C GLN A 208 -2.92 12.10 12.90
N ALA A 209 -3.45 10.96 12.43
CA ALA A 209 -4.16 10.01 13.29
C ALA A 209 -3.27 9.43 14.40
N LEU A 210 -1.96 9.33 14.14
CA LEU A 210 -0.96 8.88 15.12
C LEU A 210 -0.43 10.00 16.03
N GLY A 211 -0.74 11.26 15.74
CA GLY A 211 -0.18 12.44 16.43
C GLY A 211 1.32 12.62 16.17
N MET A 212 1.77 12.25 14.97
CA MET A 212 3.18 12.19 14.55
C MET A 212 3.58 13.23 13.50
N GLU A 213 2.75 14.24 13.23
CA GLU A 213 2.95 15.21 12.15
C GLU A 213 4.28 16.00 12.26
N LYS A 214 4.79 16.13 13.49
CA LYS A 214 6.02 16.89 13.80
C LYS A 214 7.19 16.01 14.22
N TRP A 215 7.08 14.68 14.08
CA TRP A 215 8.08 13.75 14.60
C TRP A 215 9.24 13.49 13.63
N PHE A 216 9.05 13.81 12.35
CA PHE A 216 10.04 13.56 11.31
C PHE A 216 10.69 14.86 10.84
N ASP A 217 12.01 14.85 10.71
CA ASP A 217 12.78 15.95 10.10
C ASP A 217 12.45 16.09 8.60
N LYS A 218 12.04 14.97 7.96
CA LYS A 218 11.73 14.89 6.53
C LYS A 218 10.67 13.83 6.27
N VAL A 219 9.79 14.10 5.30
CA VAL A 219 8.92 13.12 4.68
C VAL A 219 9.29 13.01 3.20
N VAL A 220 9.57 11.79 2.74
CA VAL A 220 9.82 11.45 1.34
C VAL A 220 8.65 10.63 0.83
N LEU A 221 8.07 11.07 -0.28
CA LEU A 221 7.03 10.34 -0.98
C LEU A 221 7.62 9.67 -2.21
N GLY A 222 7.40 8.36 -2.34
CA GLY A 222 7.88 7.56 -3.45
C GLY A 222 7.32 8.02 -4.80
N GLU A 223 6.08 8.54 -4.82
CA GLU A 223 5.44 9.12 -6.01
C GLU A 223 6.16 10.39 -6.52
N GLU A 224 6.97 11.04 -5.68
CA GLU A 224 7.77 12.22 -6.02
C GLU A 224 9.20 11.87 -6.42
N CYS A 225 9.58 10.59 -6.31
CA CYS A 225 10.88 10.09 -6.74
C CYS A 225 10.82 9.63 -8.20
N ALA A 226 11.98 9.59 -8.87
CA ALA A 226 12.06 9.10 -10.24
C ALA A 226 11.58 7.65 -10.35
N ASN A 227 11.96 6.81 -9.37
CA ASN A 227 11.45 5.46 -9.24
C ASN A 227 10.98 5.22 -7.79
N PRO A 228 9.71 4.83 -7.55
CA PRO A 228 9.21 4.51 -6.20
C PRO A 228 9.78 3.17 -5.69
N LYS A 229 9.51 2.79 -4.43
CA LYS A 229 9.90 1.44 -3.94
C LYS A 229 9.28 0.38 -4.88
N PRO A 230 10.03 -0.62 -5.35
CA PRO A 230 11.22 -1.25 -4.76
C PRO A 230 12.57 -0.64 -5.14
N TYR A 231 12.59 0.44 -5.93
CA TYR A 231 13.82 1.12 -6.28
C TYR A 231 14.39 1.89 -5.07
N PRO A 232 15.72 2.08 -4.99
CA PRO A 232 16.36 2.66 -3.83
C PRO A 232 16.14 4.18 -3.69
N ASP A 233 15.66 4.84 -4.74
CA ASP A 233 15.57 6.30 -4.85
C ASP A 233 14.93 6.97 -3.62
N PRO A 234 13.79 6.48 -3.07
CA PRO A 234 13.15 7.12 -1.91
C PRO A 234 14.05 7.09 -0.65
N TYR A 235 14.77 6.00 -0.44
CA TYR A 235 15.70 5.89 0.69
C TYR A 235 16.99 6.70 0.45
N GLN A 236 17.47 6.75 -0.78
CA GLN A 236 18.62 7.58 -1.16
C GLN A 236 18.31 9.08 -0.98
N GLU A 237 17.10 9.53 -1.27
CA GLU A 237 16.68 10.90 -0.98
C GLU A 237 16.67 11.19 0.53
N GLY A 238 16.28 10.22 1.37
CA GLY A 238 16.42 10.31 2.83
C GLY A 238 17.87 10.46 3.30
N LEU A 239 18.78 9.63 2.76
CA LEU A 239 20.22 9.72 3.05
C LEU A 239 20.79 11.10 2.66
N LYS A 240 20.47 11.54 1.45
CA LYS A 240 20.92 12.83 0.88
C LYS A 240 20.40 14.02 1.66
N ALA A 241 19.13 13.98 2.12
CA ALA A 241 18.52 15.05 2.90
C ALA A 241 19.27 15.32 4.22
N PHE A 242 19.86 14.28 4.82
CA PHE A 242 20.59 14.39 6.09
C PHE A 242 22.12 14.39 5.93
N GLY A 243 22.64 14.15 4.72
CA GLY A 243 24.08 14.04 4.49
C GLY A 243 24.73 12.87 5.23
N VAL A 244 23.97 11.78 5.46
CA VAL A 244 24.42 10.58 6.18
C VAL A 244 24.79 9.46 5.21
N LYS A 245 25.62 8.53 5.68
CA LYS A 245 26.00 7.35 4.91
C LYS A 245 25.07 6.16 5.20
N PRO A 246 24.95 5.19 4.27
CA PRO A 246 24.16 3.98 4.51
C PRO A 246 24.64 3.17 5.74
N GLU A 247 25.94 3.20 6.07
CA GLU A 247 26.49 2.50 7.25
C GLU A 247 26.08 3.13 8.58
N GLU A 248 25.67 4.39 8.55
CA GLU A 248 25.24 5.18 9.72
C GLU A 248 23.71 5.25 9.82
N THR A 249 23.01 4.45 9.03
CA THR A 249 21.56 4.53 8.85
C THR A 249 20.92 3.15 8.95
N ILE A 250 19.72 3.08 9.51
CA ILE A 250 18.85 1.91 9.40
C ILE A 250 17.50 2.29 8.78
N VAL A 251 16.86 1.32 8.12
CA VAL A 251 15.48 1.41 7.64
C VAL A 251 14.58 0.56 8.54
N CYS A 252 13.40 1.05 8.91
CA CYS A 252 12.31 0.23 9.45
C CYS A 252 11.24 0.05 8.37
N GLU A 253 10.88 -1.20 8.08
CA GLU A 253 9.99 -1.59 6.97
C GLU A 253 9.20 -2.86 7.30
N ASP A 254 7.97 -2.96 6.82
CA ASP A 254 7.11 -4.14 6.98
C ASP A 254 6.86 -4.90 5.66
N SER A 255 7.31 -4.34 4.52
CA SER A 255 7.02 -4.89 3.19
C SER A 255 8.24 -5.46 2.47
N PRO A 256 8.10 -6.49 1.61
CA PRO A 256 9.19 -6.97 0.75
C PRO A 256 9.67 -5.92 -0.27
N SER A 257 8.75 -5.13 -0.84
CA SER A 257 9.10 -4.07 -1.79
C SER A 257 9.95 -3.00 -1.12
N GLY A 258 9.56 -2.58 0.08
CA GLY A 258 10.29 -1.59 0.84
C GLY A 258 11.62 -2.11 1.39
N THR A 259 11.65 -3.37 1.83
CA THR A 259 12.90 -4.05 2.18
C THR A 259 13.86 -4.07 0.99
N ALA A 260 13.39 -4.46 -0.20
CA ALA A 260 14.20 -4.48 -1.40
C ALA A 260 14.77 -3.09 -1.74
N ALA A 261 13.99 -2.03 -1.56
CA ALA A 261 14.44 -0.64 -1.74
C ALA A 261 15.53 -0.26 -0.72
N GLY A 262 15.37 -0.60 0.55
CA GLY A 262 16.38 -0.35 1.59
C GLY A 262 17.68 -1.09 1.33
N VAL A 263 17.59 -2.38 0.96
CA VAL A 263 18.74 -3.22 0.58
C VAL A 263 19.45 -2.66 -0.65
N ALA A 264 18.70 -2.27 -1.69
CA ALA A 264 19.25 -1.66 -2.89
C ALA A 264 19.92 -0.30 -2.62
N ALA A 265 19.45 0.44 -1.62
CA ALA A 265 20.09 1.67 -1.14
C ALA A 265 21.33 1.40 -0.29
N GLY A 266 21.62 0.12 0.00
CA GLY A 266 22.72 -0.29 0.86
C GLY A 266 22.45 0.01 2.34
N ILE A 267 21.21 0.09 2.79
CA ILE A 267 20.92 0.39 4.20
C ILE A 267 20.57 -0.91 4.91
N ALA A 268 20.99 -1.08 6.17
CA ALA A 268 20.54 -2.21 6.98
C ALA A 268 19.03 -2.06 7.27
N VAL A 269 18.26 -3.11 7.03
CA VAL A 269 16.80 -3.08 7.15
C VAL A 269 16.34 -3.87 8.38
N VAL A 270 15.53 -3.21 9.22
CA VAL A 270 14.72 -3.81 10.28
C VAL A 270 13.34 -4.14 9.70
N GLY A 271 13.05 -5.43 9.56
CA GLY A 271 11.71 -5.94 9.20
C GLY A 271 10.75 -5.89 10.39
N VAL A 272 9.73 -5.05 10.35
CA VAL A 272 8.64 -4.99 11.33
C VAL A 272 7.56 -6.00 10.93
N LEU A 273 7.31 -7.01 11.77
CA LEU A 273 6.44 -8.15 11.44
C LEU A 273 4.96 -7.88 11.72
N THR A 274 4.46 -6.72 11.30
CA THR A 274 3.06 -6.28 11.43
C THR A 274 2.18 -6.83 10.31
N SER A 275 2.68 -6.80 9.07
CA SER A 275 1.92 -7.14 7.86
C SER A 275 2.41 -8.42 7.19
N GLN A 276 3.69 -8.78 7.36
CA GLN A 276 4.33 -9.84 6.59
C GLN A 276 5.05 -10.86 7.46
N THR A 277 5.13 -12.10 6.95
CA THR A 277 5.80 -13.18 7.67
C THR A 277 7.31 -12.96 7.73
N LYS A 278 7.93 -13.42 8.82
CA LYS A 278 9.39 -13.42 8.99
C LYS A 278 10.11 -14.02 7.78
N THR A 279 9.65 -15.17 7.30
CA THR A 279 10.25 -15.86 6.14
C THR A 279 10.19 -15.00 4.86
N ARG A 280 9.10 -14.27 4.62
CA ARG A 280 8.99 -13.40 3.44
C ARG A 280 9.94 -12.20 3.55
N MET A 281 10.06 -11.61 4.74
CA MET A 281 10.99 -10.51 5.01
C MET A 281 12.46 -10.95 4.92
N GLU A 282 12.80 -12.11 5.46
CA GLU A 282 14.14 -12.71 5.34
C GLU A 282 14.52 -12.96 3.88
N LYS A 283 13.60 -13.48 3.06
CA LYS A 283 13.81 -13.63 1.61
C LYS A 283 14.02 -12.29 0.89
N ALA A 284 13.42 -11.21 1.38
CA ALA A 284 13.61 -9.86 0.84
C ALA A 284 14.94 -9.21 1.26
N GLY A 285 15.66 -9.78 2.23
CA GLY A 285 17.00 -9.34 2.62
C GLY A 285 17.06 -8.46 3.87
N VAL A 286 16.09 -8.56 4.79
CA VAL A 286 16.19 -7.86 6.08
C VAL A 286 17.42 -8.29 6.88
N SER A 287 18.03 -7.33 7.57
CA SER A 287 19.20 -7.52 8.43
C SER A 287 18.80 -7.95 9.85
N LEU A 288 17.60 -7.57 10.29
CA LEU A 288 16.99 -7.96 11.56
C LEU A 288 15.46 -8.00 11.36
N THR A 289 14.75 -8.84 12.11
CA THR A 289 13.29 -8.76 12.23
C THR A 289 12.91 -8.45 13.66
N ILE A 290 11.84 -7.67 13.84
CA ILE A 290 11.24 -7.36 15.13
C ILE A 290 9.74 -7.58 15.10
N LYS A 291 9.16 -8.04 16.21
CA LYS A 291 7.69 -8.11 16.36
C LYS A 291 7.09 -6.74 16.67
N ASP A 292 7.81 -5.96 17.46
CA ASP A 292 7.46 -4.60 17.85
C ASP A 292 8.73 -3.82 18.23
N TYR A 293 8.62 -2.53 18.48
CA TYR A 293 9.77 -1.67 18.73
C TYR A 293 10.39 -1.84 20.13
N ASP A 294 9.76 -2.58 21.06
CA ASP A 294 10.39 -2.86 22.35
C ASP A 294 11.65 -3.72 22.16
N GLU A 295 11.67 -4.60 21.15
CA GLU A 295 12.84 -5.41 20.79
C GLU A 295 14.01 -4.52 20.30
N LEU A 296 13.71 -3.47 19.53
CA LEU A 296 14.73 -2.54 19.03
C LEU A 296 15.27 -1.64 20.16
N VAL A 297 14.40 -1.18 21.07
CA VAL A 297 14.80 -0.47 22.30
C VAL A 297 15.69 -1.35 23.19
N ALA A 298 15.34 -2.63 23.37
CA ALA A 298 16.15 -3.56 24.15
C ALA A 298 17.53 -3.79 23.53
N LYS A 299 17.59 -3.93 22.19
CA LYS A 299 18.85 -4.05 21.47
C LYS A 299 19.72 -2.80 21.63
N ALA A 300 19.13 -1.60 21.52
CA ALA A 300 19.87 -0.36 21.67
C ALA A 300 20.52 -0.21 23.05
N LYS A 301 19.78 -0.55 24.11
CA LYS A 301 20.33 -0.60 25.48
C LYS A 301 21.48 -1.60 25.62
N ALA A 302 21.36 -2.77 24.98
CA ALA A 302 22.41 -3.78 25.01
C ALA A 302 23.69 -3.31 24.28
N ASP A 303 23.55 -2.62 23.16
CA ASP A 303 24.68 -2.04 22.42
C ASP A 303 25.39 -0.94 23.23
N GLU A 304 24.64 -0.08 23.93
CA GLU A 304 25.18 0.95 24.82
C GLU A 304 25.95 0.39 26.03
N ALA A 305 25.45 -0.70 26.62
CA ALA A 305 26.09 -1.36 27.74
C ALA A 305 27.49 -1.90 27.40
N LYS A 306 27.68 -2.40 26.16
CA LYS A 306 29.00 -2.86 25.67
C LYS A 306 30.04 -1.75 25.66
N HIS A 307 29.63 -0.53 25.31
CA HIS A 307 30.51 0.64 25.24
C HIS A 307 30.80 1.26 26.60
N SER A 308 29.91 1.04 27.58
CA SER A 308 30.09 1.51 28.96
C SER A 308 31.05 0.61 29.75
N ASN A 309 30.99 -0.71 29.53
CA ASN A 309 31.85 -1.69 30.22
C ASN A 309 33.27 -1.80 29.64
N GLY A 310 33.52 -1.31 28.42
CA GLY A 310 34.86 -1.27 27.80
C GLY A 310 35.71 -0.07 28.19
N LYS A 311 35.19 0.85 29.01
CA LYS A 311 35.88 2.06 29.49
C LYS A 311 36.29 2.00 30.98
N ALA A 312 36.12 0.84 31.62
CA ALA A 312 36.46 0.61 33.02
C ALA A 312 37.81 -0.09 33.18
#